data_AF-A0A9E5BRH0-F1
#
_entry.id   AF-A0A9E5BRH0-F1
#
_cell.length_a   1.000
_cell.length_b   1.000
_cell.length_c   1.000
_cell.angle_alpha   90.00
_cell.angle_beta   90.00
_cell.angle_gamma   90.00
#
_symmetry.space_group_name_H-M   'P 1'
#
loop_
_entity.id
_entity.type
_entity.pdbx_description
1 polymer ?
#
loop_
_entity_poly.entity_id
_entity_poly.type
_entity_poly.pdbx_seq_one_letter_code
_entity_poly.pdbx_strand_id
1 'polypeptide(L)' 'MLAERHLTPLNSVALLAVFVLASVLWFATLDYRHLIPTDEGRYAQMAREMMVSGDYITPRYNDYKYFEK' A
#
# COMPACT_ATOMS: atom_id res chain seq x y z
N MET A 1 -10.18 37.11 25.99
CA MET A 1 -11.21 36.10 26.28
C MET A 1 -11.27 35.18 25.06
N LEU A 2 -10.42 34.15 25.01
CA LEU A 2 -10.43 33.17 23.93
C LEU A 2 -11.45 32.10 24.32
N ALA A 3 -12.45 31.89 23.47
CA ALA A 3 -13.48 30.88 23.71
C ALA A 3 -12.84 29.49 23.64
N GLU A 4 -12.87 28.76 24.75
CA GLU A 4 -12.57 27.33 24.83
C GLU A 4 -13.47 26.58 23.84
N ARG A 5 -12.90 26.13 22.71
CA ARG A 5 -13.63 25.32 21.73
C ARG A 5 -13.77 23.91 22.31
N HIS A 6 -14.90 23.61 22.93
CA HIS A 6 -15.28 22.24 23.24
C HIS A 6 -15.51 21.46 21.93
N LEU A 7 -14.49 20.73 21.48
CA LEU A 7 -14.63 19.76 20.40
C LEU A 7 -15.48 18.61 20.93
N THR A 8 -16.69 18.45 20.40
CA THR A 8 -17.50 17.27 20.71
C THR A 8 -16.84 16.04 20.10
N PRO A 9 -16.75 14.91 20.83
CA PRO A 9 -16.18 13.69 20.28
C PRO A 9 -17.06 13.20 19.13
N LEU A 10 -16.43 12.88 18.00
CA LEU A 10 -17.12 12.30 16.85
C LEU A 10 -17.71 10.94 17.26
N ASN A 11 -18.96 10.66 16.91
CA ASN A 11 -19.57 9.36 17.22
C ASN A 11 -18.91 8.24 16.39
N SER A 12 -18.98 6.99 16.87
CA SER A 12 -18.30 5.86 16.23
C SER A 12 -18.72 5.62 14.78
N VAL A 13 -19.97 5.96 14.43
CA VAL A 13 -20.47 5.85 13.06
C VAL A 13 -19.78 6.86 12.13
N ALA A 14 -19.62 8.10 12.59
CA ALA A 14 -18.89 9.12 11.85
C ALA A 14 -17.41 8.77 11.69
N LEU A 15 -16.77 8.23 12.74
CA LEU A 15 -15.39 7.72 12.65
C LEU A 15 -15.28 6.58 11.63
N LEU A 16 -16.22 5.62 11.66
CA LEU A 16 -16.26 4.52 10.70
C LEU A 16 -16.46 5.05 9.27
N ALA A 17 -17.35 6.00 9.07
CA ALA A 17 -17.60 6.59 7.76
C ALA A 17 -16.35 7.30 7.21
N VAL A 18 -15.64 8.06 8.05
CA VAL A 18 -14.36 8.69 7.67
C VAL A 18 -13.31 7.63 7.35
N PHE A 19 -13.21 6.57 8.16
CA PHE A 19 -12.26 5.48 7.92
C PHE A 19 -12.53 4.75 6.59
N VAL A 20 -13.80 4.44 6.31
CA VAL A 20 -14.21 3.80 5.06
C VAL A 20 -13.92 4.71 3.88
N LEU A 21 -14.28 6.00 3.97
CA LEU A 21 -14.01 6.97 2.90
C LEU A 21 -12.50 7.09 2.63
N ALA A 22 -11.69 7.22 3.68
CA ALA A 22 -10.23 7.28 3.56
C ALA A 22 -9.66 6.01 2.92
N SER A 23 -10.16 4.83 3.34
CA SER A 23 -9.76 3.54 2.77
C SER A 23 -10.11 3.46 1.28
N VAL A 24 -11.34 3.82 0.90
CA VAL A 24 -11.77 3.82 -0.50
C VAL A 24 -10.89 4.75 -1.34
N LEU A 25 -10.67 5.98 -0.90
CA LEU A 25 -9.83 6.94 -1.62
C LEU A 25 -8.38 6.46 -1.75
N TRP A 26 -7.84 5.79 -0.73
CA TRP A 26 -6.49 5.22 -0.77
C TRP A 26 -6.40 4.06 -1.76
N PHE A 27 -7.24 3.04 -1.60
CA PHE A 27 -7.18 1.80 -2.40
C PHE A 27 -7.66 1.98 -3.84
N ALA A 28 -8.59 2.91 -4.11
CA ALA A 28 -9.10 3.16 -5.47
C ALA A 28 -8.02 3.62 -6.45
N THR A 29 -6.89 4.13 -5.97
CA THR A 29 -5.82 4.66 -6.82
C THR A 29 -4.73 3.65 -7.17
N LEU A 30 -4.69 2.48 -6.53
CA LEU A 30 -3.59 1.52 -6.70
C LEU A 30 -3.51 0.92 -8.12
N ASP A 31 -4.64 0.71 -8.78
CA ASP A 31 -4.73 0.13 -10.13
C ASP A 31 -5.09 1.19 -11.20
N TYR A 32 -5.03 2.47 -10.84
CA TYR A 32 -5.38 3.55 -11.76
C TYR A 32 -4.31 3.76 -12.85
N ARG A 33 -3.07 3.34 -12.62
CA ARG A 33 -1.96 3.47 -13.57
C ARG A 33 -1.10 2.21 -13.62
N HIS A 34 -0.39 2.06 -14.74
CA HIS A 34 0.63 1.02 -14.88
C HIS A 34 1.81 1.25 -13.94
N LEU A 35 2.57 0.18 -13.71
CA LEU A 35 3.82 0.21 -12.96
C LEU A 35 4.83 1.14 -13.65
N ILE A 36 5.38 2.08 -12.89
CA ILE A 36 6.38 3.02 -13.35
C ILE A 36 7.75 2.33 -13.33
N PRO A 37 8.49 2.31 -14.45
CA PRO A 37 9.87 1.84 -14.47
C PRO A 37 10.79 2.74 -13.61
N THR A 38 11.84 2.23 -12.97
CA THR A 38 12.33 0.84 -12.95
C THR A 38 11.96 0.09 -11.67
N ASP A 39 11.66 0.81 -10.59
CA ASP A 39 11.52 0.26 -9.25
C ASP A 39 10.23 -0.54 -9.07
N GLU A 40 9.08 0.03 -9.45
CA GLU A 40 7.78 -0.62 -9.21
C GLU A 40 7.69 -1.95 -9.96
N GLY A 41 8.13 -1.95 -11.22
CA GLY A 41 8.21 -3.16 -12.05
C GLY A 41 9.18 -4.19 -11.47
N ARG A 42 10.36 -3.76 -11.01
CA ARG A 42 11.37 -4.67 -10.43
C ARG A 42 10.82 -5.36 -9.18
N TYR A 43 10.27 -4.61 -8.23
CA TYR A 43 9.73 -5.21 -7.00
C TYR A 43 8.51 -6.09 -7.28
N ALA A 44 7.62 -5.69 -8.20
CA ALA A 44 6.49 -6.52 -8.60
C ALA A 44 6.93 -7.84 -9.25
N GLN A 45 7.97 -7.82 -10.10
CA GLN A 45 8.52 -9.01 -10.73
C GLN A 45 9.16 -9.95 -9.71
N MET A 46 9.96 -9.44 -8.77
CA MET A 46 10.57 -10.26 -7.72
C MET A 46 9.49 -10.93 -6.86
N ALA A 47 8.45 -10.19 -6.45
CA ALA A 47 7.33 -10.74 -5.70
C ALA A 47 6.59 -11.83 -6.49
N ARG A 48 6.40 -11.63 -7.81
CA ARG A 48 5.82 -12.64 -8.71
C ARG A 48 6.68 -13.90 -8.77
N GLU A 49 8.01 -13.78 -8.91
CA GLU A 49 8.92 -14.93 -8.96
C GLU A 49 8.93 -15.71 -7.64
N MET A 50 8.91 -15.03 -6.49
CA MET A 50 8.78 -15.68 -5.18
C MET A 50 7.44 -16.43 -5.06
N MET A 51 6.34 -15.82 -5.52
CA MET A 51 5.01 -16.45 -5.51
C MET A 51 4.94 -17.69 -6.41
N VAL A 52 5.50 -17.62 -7.62
CA VAL A 52 5.45 -18.73 -8.59
C VAL A 52 6.39 -19.86 -8.21
N SER A 53 7.59 -19.55 -7.70
CA SER A 53 8.58 -20.56 -7.32
C SER A 53 8.30 -21.20 -5.95
N GLY A 54 7.60 -20.50 -5.07
CA GLY A 54 7.46 -20.87 -3.66
C GLY A 54 8.72 -20.64 -2.82
N ASP A 55 9.82 -20.16 -3.41
CA ASP A 55 11.02 -19.75 -2.69
C ASP A 55 10.84 -18.32 -2.18
N TYR A 56 10.42 -18.21 -0.92
CA TYR A 56 10.28 -16.92 -0.23
C TYR A 56 11.56 -16.48 0.49
N ILE A 57 12.66 -17.25 0.39
CA ILE A 57 13.92 -16.96 1.06
C ILE A 57 14.90 -16.30 0.09
N THR A 58 15.01 -16.81 -1.14
CA THR A 58 15.97 -16.31 -2.13
C THR A 58 15.27 -15.39 -3.14
N PRO A 59 15.34 -14.06 -2.98
CA PRO A 59 14.82 -13.14 -4.00
C PRO A 59 15.55 -13.32 -5.34
N ARG A 60 14.75 -13.34 -6.41
CA ARG A 60 15.22 -13.41 -7.80
C ARG A 60 14.56 -12.32 -8.63
N TYR A 61 15.32 -11.79 -9.58
CA TYR A 61 14.85 -10.85 -10.59
C TYR A 61 15.26 -11.37 -11.97
N ASN A 62 14.29 -11.75 -12.78
CA ASN A 62 14.49 -12.44 -14.05
C ASN A 62 15.39 -13.68 -13.88
N ASP A 63 15.08 -14.51 -12.89
CA ASP A 63 15.79 -15.74 -12.51
C ASP A 63 17.21 -15.56 -11.91
N TYR A 64 17.77 -14.35 -11.92
CA TYR A 64 19.03 -14.02 -11.27
C TYR A 64 18.84 -13.73 -9.79
N LYS A 65 19.72 -14.25 -8.93
CA LYS A 65 19.71 -13.95 -7.49
C LYS A 65 19.95 -12.45 -7.27
N TYR A 66 19.10 -11.83 -6.46
CA TYR A 66 19.12 -10.38 -6.23
C TYR A 66 19.27 -10.06 -4.74
N PHE A 67 20.51 -9.74 -4.30
CA PHE A 67 20.85 -9.51 -2.88
C PHE A 67 21.30 -8.07 -2.58
N GLU A 68 20.77 -7.10 -3.32
CA GLU A 68 21.10 -5.67 -3.16
C GLU A 68 20.23 -4.95 -2.11
N LYS A 69 19.40 -5.71 -1.39
CA LYS A 69 18.47 -5.22 -0.37
C LYS A 69 18.57 -6.03 0.90
#